data_AF-A0A563BEI4-F1
#
_entry.id   AF-A0A563BEI4-F1
#
_cell.length_a   1.000
_cell.length_b   1.000
_cell.length_c   1.000
_cell.angle_alpha   90.00
_cell.angle_beta   90.00
_cell.angle_gamma   90.00
#
_symmetry.space_group_name_H-M   'P 1'
#
loop_
_entity.id
_entity.type
_entity.pdbx_description
1 polymer ?
#
loop_
_entity_poly.entity_id
_entity_poly.type
_entity_poly.pdbx_seq_one_letter_code
_entity_poly.pdbx_strand_id
1 'polypeptide(L)' 'MRKKEFTRKIKEARGIVELQRKSITDEYMRGLYNGMEFILSIFESREPKYIDIERDCKEAIDEIIKEAK' A
#
# COMPACT_ATOMS: atom_id res chain seq x y z
N MET A 1 -4.09 15.15 21.38
CA MET A 1 -4.27 15.80 20.06
C MET A 1 -5.75 15.94 19.78
N ARG A 2 -6.21 17.04 19.17
CA ARG A 2 -7.65 17.21 18.86
C ARG A 2 -8.07 16.23 17.76
N LYS A 3 -9.30 15.69 17.85
CA LYS A 3 -9.82 14.70 16.88
C LYS A 3 -9.66 15.16 15.42
N LYS A 4 -9.99 16.43 15.13
CA LYS A 4 -9.86 17.03 13.79
C LYS A 4 -8.41 17.05 13.28
N GLU A 5 -7.45 17.33 14.17
CA GLU A 5 -6.02 17.32 13.82
C GLU A 5 -5.51 15.90 13.58
N PHE A 6 -5.93 14.94 14.39
CA PHE A 6 -5.59 13.52 14.18
C PHE A 6 -6.10 13.03 12.83
N THR A 7 -7.39 13.24 12.52
CA THR A 7 -7.97 12.84 11.24
C THR A 7 -7.26 13.49 10.05
N ARG A 8 -6.89 14.77 10.15
CA ARG A 8 -6.10 15.46 9.13
C ARG A 8 -4.74 14.79 8.91
N LYS A 9 -4.01 14.52 10.00
CA LYS A 9 -2.69 13.88 9.93
C LYS A 9 -2.74 12.46 9.36
N ILE A 10 -3.77 11.68 9.69
CA ILE A 10 -3.97 10.34 9.09
C ILE A 10 -4.20 10.46 7.57
N LYS A 11 -5.01 11.44 7.14
CA LYS A 11 -5.22 11.69 5.71
C LYS A 11 -3.93 12.10 4.98
N GLU A 12 -3.11 12.95 5.61
CA GLU A 12 -1.79 13.35 5.09
C GLU A 12 -0.84 12.14 4.99
N ALA A 13 -0.76 11.33 6.04
CA ALA A 13 0.07 10.12 6.06
C ALA A 13 -0.37 9.10 4.98
N ARG A 14 -1.68 8.90 4.79
CA ARG A 14 -2.21 8.07 3.71
C ARG A 14 -1.77 8.57 2.33
N GLY A 15 -1.76 9.89 2.11
CA GLY A 15 -1.26 10.48 0.87
C GLY A 15 0.21 10.12 0.58
N ILE A 16 1.06 10.11 1.61
CA ILE A 16 2.47 9.73 1.46
C ILE A 16 2.62 8.24 1.14
N VAL A 17 1.85 7.37 1.80
CA VAL A 17 1.86 5.92 1.55
C VAL A 17 1.40 5.59 0.12
N GLU A 18 0.39 6.29 -0.39
CA GLU A 18 -0.06 6.14 -1.78
C GLU A 18 0.95 6.65 -2.81
N LEU A 19 1.77 7.64 -2.46
CA LEU A 19 2.90 8.06 -3.31
C LEU A 19 3.99 7.00 -3.35
N GLN A 20 4.37 6.45 -2.18
CA GLN A 20 5.36 5.36 -2.10
C GLN A 20 4.93 4.14 -2.90
N ARG A 21 3.64 3.76 -2.81
CA ARG A 21 3.06 2.65 -3.57
C ARG A 21 3.36 2.71 -5.07
N LYS A 22 3.37 3.90 -5.66
CA LYS A 22 3.55 4.11 -7.12
C LYS A 22 5.01 4.01 -7.57
N SER A 23 5.95 3.89 -6.64
CA SER A 23 7.38 3.97 -6.93
C SER A 23 8.17 2.84 -6.27
N ILE A 24 7.51 1.71 -5.97
CA ILE A 24 8.18 0.52 -5.44
C ILE A 24 8.95 -0.16 -6.58
N THR A 25 10.28 -0.15 -6.51
CA THR A 25 11.16 -0.76 -7.53
C THR A 25 11.97 -1.93 -7.00
N ASP A 26 12.01 -2.12 -5.69
CA ASP A 26 12.81 -3.16 -5.06
C ASP A 26 12.18 -3.66 -3.75
N GLU A 27 12.77 -4.73 -3.20
CA GLU A 27 12.30 -5.38 -1.98
C GLU A 27 12.40 -4.49 -0.74
N TYR A 28 13.41 -3.62 -0.66
CA TYR A 28 13.56 -2.69 0.46
C TYR A 28 12.40 -1.68 0.49
N MET A 29 12.07 -1.08 -0.66
CA MET A 29 10.94 -0.18 -0.81
C MET A 29 9.61 -0.88 -0.53
N ARG A 30 9.47 -2.16 -0.92
CA ARG A 30 8.31 -2.99 -0.56
C ARG A 30 8.19 -3.14 0.96
N GLY A 31 9.28 -3.47 1.64
CA GLY A 31 9.31 -3.57 3.10
C GLY A 31 8.93 -2.25 3.78
N LEU A 32 9.45 -1.13 3.28
CA LEU A 32 9.10 0.21 3.75
C LEU A 32 7.60 0.51 3.57
N TYR A 33 7.05 0.28 2.38
CA TYR A 33 5.62 0.45 2.12
C TYR A 33 4.77 -0.41 3.05
N ASN A 34 5.08 -1.71 3.16
CA ASN A 34 4.32 -2.64 4.00
C ASN A 34 4.36 -2.22 5.48
N GLY A 35 5.51 -1.74 5.97
CA GLY A 35 5.63 -1.20 7.33
C GLY A 35 4.77 0.04 7.56
N MET A 36 4.77 1.00 6.62
CA MET A 36 3.93 2.20 6.72
C MET A 36 2.43 1.88 6.66
N GLU A 37 2.05 0.96 5.76
CA GLU A 37 0.67 0.51 5.60
C GLU A 37 0.15 -0.20 6.84
N PHE A 38 0.99 -1.00 7.52
CA PHE A 38 0.65 -1.61 8.80
C PHE A 38 0.38 -0.58 9.90
N ILE A 39 1.21 0.46 9.99
CA ILE A 39 1.00 1.54 10.96
C ILE A 39 -0.33 2.27 10.68
N LEU A 40 -0.63 2.58 9.42
CA LEU A 40 -1.90 3.20 9.04
C LEU A 40 -3.10 2.30 9.35
N SER A 41 -3.00 1.00 9.08
CA SER A 41 -4.09 0.06 9.31
C SER A 41 -4.48 -0.03 10.78
N ILE A 42 -3.50 0.06 11.69
CA ILE A 42 -3.72 0.14 13.14
C ILE A 42 -4.52 1.40 13.50
N PHE A 43 -4.12 2.57 13.02
CA PHE A 43 -4.81 3.83 13.34
C PHE A 43 -6.20 3.93 12.70
N GLU A 44 -6.42 3.23 11.60
CA GLU A 44 -7.68 3.23 10.85
C GLU A 44 -8.59 2.05 11.19
N SER A 45 -8.16 1.17 12.10
CA SER A 45 -8.88 -0.04 12.51
C SER A 45 -9.32 -0.91 11.32
N ARG A 46 -8.39 -1.19 10.41
CA ARG A 46 -8.61 -2.03 9.22
C ARG A 46 -7.45 -3.00 9.02
N GLU A 47 -7.66 -4.01 8.17
CA GLU A 47 -6.57 -4.87 7.68
C GLU A 47 -5.58 -4.07 6.82
N PRO A 48 -4.27 -4.39 6.89
CA PRO A 48 -3.26 -3.78 6.04
C PRO A 48 -3.34 -4.29 4.60
N LYS A 49 -3.07 -3.42 3.64
CA LYS A 49 -3.06 -3.75 2.21
C LYS A 49 -1.61 -3.91 1.73
N TYR A 50 -1.02 -5.07 1.99
CA TYR A 50 0.36 -5.34 1.58
C TYR A 50 0.51 -5.51 0.07
N ILE A 51 1.69 -5.14 -0.41
CA ILE A 51 2.17 -5.39 -1.77
C ILE A 51 3.11 -6.58 -1.75
N ASP A 52 2.90 -7.48 -2.69
CA ASP A 52 3.73 -8.65 -2.90
C ASP A 52 4.07 -8.78 -4.38
N ILE A 53 5.26 -8.30 -4.75
CA ILE A 53 5.73 -8.21 -6.14
C ILE A 53 5.60 -9.55 -6.88
N GLU A 54 5.89 -10.69 -6.23
CA GLU A 54 5.80 -11.99 -6.89
C GLU A 54 4.35 -12.38 -7.21
N ARG A 55 3.44 -12.15 -6.26
CA ARG A 55 2.01 -12.41 -6.45
C ARG A 55 1.41 -11.42 -7.45
N ASP A 56 1.75 -10.15 -7.32
CA ASP A 56 1.19 -9.07 -8.14
C ASP A 56 1.66 -9.19 -9.61
N CYS A 57 2.91 -9.60 -9.86
CA CYS A 57 3.40 -9.94 -11.20
C CYS A 57 2.68 -11.16 -11.79
N LYS A 58 2.41 -12.18 -10.96
CA LYS A 58 1.71 -13.38 -11.40
C LYS A 58 0.26 -13.09 -11.80
N GLU A 59 -0.45 -12.31 -11.00
CA GLU A 59 -1.83 -11.86 -11.29
C GLU A 59 -1.89 -11.07 -12.61
N ALA A 60 -0.95 -10.14 -12.83
CA ALA A 60 -0.87 -9.37 -14.07
C ALA A 60 -0.62 -10.26 -15.30
N ILE A 61 0.23 -11.28 -15.19
CA ILE A 61 0.49 -12.23 -16.27
C ILE A 61 -0.75 -13.08 -16.55
N ASP A 62 -1.44 -13.57 -15.51
CA ASP A 62 -2.65 -14.38 -15.65
C ASP A 62 -3.79 -13.60 -16.33
N GLU A 63 -3.95 -12.30 -16.05
CA GLU A 63 -4.89 -11.42 -16.74
C GLU A 63 -4.57 -11.27 -18.23
N ILE A 64 -3.31 -11.01 -18.58
CA ILE A 64 -2.86 -10.90 -19.99
C ILE A 64 -3.13 -12.21 -20.75
N ILE A 65 -2.85 -13.36 -20.13
CA ILE A 65 -3.11 -14.68 -20.74
C ILE A 65 -4.61 -14.91 -20.96
N LYS A 66 -5.46 -14.40 -20.06
CA LYS A 66 -6.92 -14.53 -20.17
C LYS A 66 -7.50 -13.66 -21.28
N GLU A 67 -6.99 -12.45 -21.47
CA GLU A 67 -7.42 -11.55 -22.55
C GLU A 67 -6.96 -12.01 -23.95
N ALA A 68 -5.86 -12.77 -24.01
CA ALA A 68 -5.33 -13.32 -25.26
C ALA A 68 -6.03 -14.60 -25.76
N LYS A 69 -7.00 -15.15 -25.02
CA LYS A 69 -7.78 -16.35 -25.35
C LYS A 69 -9.22 -16.01 -25.70
#